data_AF-A0A3N2LYI6-F1
#
_entry.id   AF-A0A3N2LYI6-F1
#
_cell.length_a   1.000
_cell.length_b   1.000
_cell.length_c   1.000
_cell.angle_alpha   90.00
_cell.angle_beta   90.00
_cell.angle_gamma   90.00
#
_symmetry.space_group_name_H-M   'P 1'
#
loop_
_entity.id
_entity.type
_entity.pdbx_description
1 polymer ?
#
loop_
_entity_poly.entity_id
_entity_poly.type
_entity_poly.pdbx_seq_one_letter_code
_entity_poly.pdbx_strand_id
1 'polypeptide(L)'
;MGFPIDSLKIEWRNNTDSRVFFGEWFEIQRKENGLWKELSIDTKYMNDGRCEIVFNMIAYILEASSTCNDVVKPWFYGKNLGPGIYRLAKTFSFDNKEEQDTAYIEFEIR
;
A
#
# COMPACT_ATOMS: atom_id res chain seq x y z
N MET A 1 -7.97 21.24 10.28
CA MET A 1 -8.27 19.99 11.00
C MET A 1 -8.45 18.93 9.93
N GLY A 2 -7.47 18.03 9.75
CA GLY A 2 -7.56 16.99 8.72
C GLY A 2 -8.45 15.85 9.20
N PHE A 3 -9.30 15.32 8.33
CA PHE A 3 -9.99 14.06 8.60
C PHE A 3 -8.98 12.91 8.49
N PRO A 4 -8.80 12.07 9.51
CA PRO A 4 -7.97 10.88 9.35
C PRO A 4 -8.60 9.98 8.28
N ILE A 5 -7.80 9.57 7.29
CA ILE A 5 -8.20 8.41 6.47
C ILE A 5 -8.08 7.18 7.34
N ASP A 6 -9.21 6.63 7.76
CA ASP A 6 -9.25 5.40 8.56
C ASP A 6 -8.95 4.17 7.70
N SER A 7 -9.41 4.16 6.44
CA SER A 7 -9.15 3.07 5.50
C SER A 7 -9.36 3.49 4.04
N LEU A 8 -8.69 2.76 3.14
CA LEU A 8 -8.89 2.78 1.69
C LEU A 8 -9.52 1.45 1.28
N LYS A 9 -10.66 1.49 0.60
CA LYS A 9 -11.29 0.31 -0.01
C LYS A 9 -10.80 0.21 -1.45
N ILE A 10 -10.24 -0.94 -1.81
CA ILE A 10 -9.56 -1.14 -3.09
C ILE A 10 -10.14 -2.38 -3.77
N GLU A 11 -10.42 -2.28 -5.06
CA GLU A 11 -10.63 -3.46 -5.92
C GLU A 11 -9.34 -3.71 -6.69
N TRP A 12 -8.74 -4.88 -6.49
CA TRP A 12 -7.64 -5.37 -7.31
C TRP A 12 -8.20 -6.20 -8.46
N ARG A 13 -7.73 -5.93 -9.68
CA ARG A 13 -8.09 -6.68 -10.87
C ARG A 13 -6.84 -7.24 -11.52
N ASN A 14 -6.73 -8.57 -11.53
CA ASN A 14 -5.65 -9.26 -12.22
C ASN A 14 -6.07 -9.52 -13.66
N ASN A 15 -5.57 -8.69 -14.58
CA ASN A 15 -5.80 -8.85 -16.02
C ASN A 15 -4.72 -9.70 -16.72
N THR A 16 -3.83 -10.33 -15.95
CA THR A 16 -2.78 -11.20 -16.49
C THR A 16 -3.30 -12.63 -16.67
N ASP A 17 -2.52 -13.45 -17.36
CA ASP A 17 -2.75 -14.89 -17.55
C ASP A 17 -2.21 -15.74 -16.40
N SER A 18 -1.57 -15.10 -15.43
CA SER A 18 -0.87 -15.74 -14.32
C SER A 18 -1.50 -15.34 -12.99
N ARG A 19 -1.31 -16.19 -11.98
CA ARG A 19 -1.68 -15.86 -10.60
C ARG A 19 -0.70 -14.84 -10.04
N VAL A 20 -1.22 -13.92 -9.23
CA VAL A 20 -0.41 -12.95 -8.48
C VAL A 20 -0.62 -13.09 -6.98
N PHE A 21 0.42 -12.76 -6.22
CA PHE A 21 0.49 -12.88 -4.77
C PHE A 21 0.90 -11.55 -4.17
N PHE A 22 0.22 -11.12 -3.13
CA PHE A 22 0.61 -9.92 -2.40
C PHE A 22 0.37 -10.06 -0.90
N GLY A 23 1.21 -9.34 -0.16
CA GLY A 23 1.18 -9.29 1.29
C GLY A 23 0.25 -8.22 1.84
N GLU A 24 0.34 -8.03 3.16
CA GLU A 24 -0.36 -6.96 3.88
C GLU A 24 0.44 -5.66 3.92
N TRP A 25 1.74 -5.70 3.61
CA TRP A 25 2.55 -4.49 3.51
C TRP A 25 2.12 -3.62 2.32
N PHE A 26 2.17 -2.31 2.52
CA PHE A 26 1.94 -1.29 1.50
C PHE A 26 2.69 -0.02 1.90
N GLU A 27 2.95 0.84 0.93
CA GLU A 27 3.47 2.17 1.16
C GLU A 27 2.42 3.23 0.83
N ILE A 28 2.36 4.30 1.62
CA ILE A 28 1.71 5.54 1.22
C ILE A 28 2.77 6.56 0.90
N GLN A 29 2.68 7.14 -0.28
CA GLN A 29 3.59 8.17 -0.76
C GLN A 29 2.82 9.47 -1.00
N ARG A 30 3.42 10.62 -0.67
CA ARG A 30 2.88 11.94 -0.94
C ARG A 30 3.65 12.60 -2.08
N LYS A 31 2.95 13.33 -2.95
CA LYS A 31 3.58 14.15 -3.98
C LYS A 31 4.06 15.46 -3.37
N GLU A 32 5.37 15.70 -3.44
CA GLU A 32 6.02 16.92 -2.97
C GLU A 32 6.99 17.44 -4.03
N ASN A 33 6.81 18.68 -4.48
CA ASN A 33 7.64 19.30 -5.52
C ASN A 33 7.76 18.43 -6.79
N GLY A 34 6.68 17.77 -7.18
CA GLY A 34 6.64 16.88 -8.35
C GLY A 34 7.22 15.47 -8.13
N LEU A 35 7.81 15.20 -6.96
CA LEU A 35 8.39 13.90 -6.61
C LEU A 35 7.48 13.14 -5.65
N TRP A 36 7.47 11.82 -5.77
CA TRP A 36 6.80 10.95 -4.80
C TRP A 36 7.74 10.63 -3.65
N LYS A 37 7.29 10.89 -2.41
CA LYS A 37 8.04 10.56 -1.20
C LYS A 37 7.22 9.67 -0.30
N GLU A 38 7.83 8.60 0.19
CA GLU A 38 7.23 7.74 1.20
C GLU A 38 6.94 8.52 2.48
N LEU A 39 5.78 8.28 3.07
CA LEU A 39 5.44 8.80 4.39
C LEU A 39 6.23 8.06 5.45
N SER A 40 6.72 8.78 6.46
CA SER A 40 7.36 8.16 7.60
C SER A 40 6.36 7.39 8.47
N ILE A 41 6.72 6.17 8.85
CA ILE A 41 6.03 5.40 9.88
C ILE A 41 6.08 6.20 11.20
N ASP A 42 4.99 6.15 11.97
CA ASP A 42 4.92 6.81 13.28
C ASP A 42 6.03 6.26 14.19
N THR A 43 6.78 7.16 14.85
CA THR A 43 7.97 6.80 15.63
C THR A 43 7.67 5.83 16.78
N LYS A 44 6.42 5.74 17.24
CA LYS A 44 6.00 4.74 18.24
C LYS A 44 6.09 3.29 17.74
N TYR A 45 6.16 3.08 16.42
CA TYR A 45 6.30 1.77 15.79
C TYR A 45 7.73 1.52 15.29
N MET A 46 8.66 2.41 15.63
CA MET A 46 10.05 2.36 15.22
C MET A 46 10.95 2.14 16.44
N ASN A 47 11.94 1.28 16.31
CA ASN A 47 12.98 1.04 17.30
C ASN A 47 14.35 0.99 16.62
N ASP A 48 15.28 1.87 17.03
CA ASP A 48 16.59 2.05 16.39
C ASP A 48 16.54 2.12 14.86
N GLY A 49 15.55 2.85 14.33
CA GLY A 49 15.36 3.04 12.89
C GLY A 49 14.72 1.86 12.15
N ARG A 50 14.26 0.82 12.85
CA ARG A 50 13.58 -0.34 12.28
C ARG A 50 12.09 -0.32 12.63
N CYS A 51 11.25 -0.65 11.65
CA CYS A 51 9.82 -0.88 11.89
C CYS A 51 9.64 -2.18 12.70
N GLU A 52 8.93 -2.10 13.82
CA GLU A 52 8.64 -3.27 14.66
C GLU A 52 7.34 -3.99 14.27
N ILE A 53 6.61 -3.48 13.28
CA ILE A 53 5.36 -4.09 12.81
C ILE A 53 5.69 -5.24 11.86
N VAL A 54 5.08 -6.39 12.11
CA VAL A 54 5.20 -7.58 11.26
C VAL A 54 3.97 -7.67 10.37
N PHE A 55 4.19 -7.87 9.07
CA PHE A 55 3.16 -8.05 8.06
C PHE A 55 3.32 -9.39 7.37
N ASN A 56 2.22 -10.02 6.98
CA ASN A 56 2.30 -11.20 6.13
C ASN A 56 2.88 -10.81 4.76
N MET A 57 3.96 -11.49 4.35
CA MET A 57 4.59 -11.28 3.04
C MET A 57 3.68 -11.72 1.89
N ILE A 58 2.88 -12.76 2.11
CA ILE A 58 1.82 -13.23 1.20
C ILE A 58 0.59 -13.48 2.06
N ALA A 59 -0.49 -12.75 1.79
CA ALA A 59 -1.78 -12.92 2.45
C ALA A 59 -2.90 -13.18 1.45
N TYR A 60 -2.73 -12.70 0.21
CA TYR A 60 -3.74 -12.79 -0.83
C TYR A 60 -3.17 -13.48 -2.05
N ILE A 61 -4.00 -14.36 -2.61
CA ILE A 61 -3.79 -15.01 -3.90
C ILE A 61 -4.88 -14.49 -4.83
N LEU A 62 -4.48 -13.88 -5.94
CA LEU A 62 -5.41 -13.37 -6.94
C LEU A 62 -5.20 -14.13 -8.25
N GLU A 63 -6.17 -14.98 -8.58
CA GLU A 63 -6.14 -15.82 -9.77
C GLU A 63 -6.11 -14.99 -11.06
N ALA A 64 -5.65 -15.59 -12.15
CA ALA A 64 -5.67 -14.98 -13.47
C ALA A 64 -7.09 -14.53 -13.87
N SER A 65 -7.20 -13.38 -14.54
CA SER A 65 -8.48 -12.81 -15.01
C SER A 65 -9.55 -12.67 -13.91
N SER A 66 -9.15 -12.44 -12.67
CA SER A 66 -10.05 -12.34 -11.51
C SER A 66 -9.94 -11.00 -10.77
N THR A 67 -10.82 -10.81 -9.78
CA THR A 67 -10.86 -9.59 -8.96
C THR A 67 -10.95 -9.96 -7.48
N CYS A 68 -10.41 -9.10 -6.61
CA CYS A 68 -10.66 -9.18 -5.18
C CYS A 68 -10.80 -7.78 -4.56
N ASN A 69 -11.48 -7.72 -3.42
CA ASN A 69 -11.58 -6.50 -2.63
C ASN A 69 -10.59 -6.55 -1.46
N ASP A 70 -9.95 -5.43 -1.19
CA ASP A 70 -8.98 -5.24 -0.11
C ASP A 70 -9.34 -3.97 0.69
N VAL A 71 -8.97 -3.95 1.97
CA VAL A 71 -9.13 -2.81 2.86
C VAL A 71 -7.79 -2.46 3.47
N VAL A 72 -7.20 -1.39 2.97
CA VAL A 72 -5.92 -0.89 3.46
C VAL A 72 -6.15 0.10 4.59
N LYS A 73 -5.48 -0.10 5.72
CA LYS A 73 -5.60 0.76 6.90
C LYS A 73 -4.25 1.41 7.22
N PRO A 74 -4.06 2.71 6.94
CA PRO A 74 -2.78 3.40 7.14
C PRO A 74 -2.52 3.81 8.60
N TRP A 75 -2.96 2.99 9.57
CA TRP A 75 -2.96 3.32 11.01
C TRP A 75 -1.57 3.46 11.64
N PHE A 76 -0.54 2.89 10.99
CA PHE A 76 0.85 2.94 11.43
C PHE A 76 1.64 4.13 10.85
N TYR A 77 1.02 4.91 9.97
CA TYR A 77 1.54 6.22 9.60
C TYR A 77 1.14 7.26 10.65
N GLY A 78 1.93 8.35 10.75
CA GLY A 78 1.67 9.44 11.70
C GLY A 78 0.25 10.00 11.59
N LYS A 79 -0.28 10.50 12.71
CA LYS A 79 -1.68 10.93 12.81
C LYS A 79 -2.01 12.05 11.81
N ASN A 80 -2.96 11.73 10.93
CA ASN A 80 -3.65 12.60 9.95
C ASN A 80 -2.85 12.88 8.66
N LEU A 81 -3.21 12.14 7.61
CA LEU A 81 -2.94 12.54 6.24
C LEU A 81 -3.67 13.87 5.99
N GLY A 82 -2.92 14.95 5.82
CA GLY A 82 -3.47 16.25 5.46
C GLY A 82 -3.92 16.30 4.00
N PRO A 83 -4.48 17.45 3.55
CA PRO A 83 -4.76 17.65 2.14
C PRO A 83 -3.51 17.49 1.27
N GLY A 84 -3.69 16.90 0.08
CA GLY A 84 -2.61 16.67 -0.87
C GLY A 84 -2.88 15.52 -1.83
N ILE A 85 -1.93 15.32 -2.74
CA ILE A 85 -1.93 14.21 -3.70
C ILE A 85 -1.06 13.11 -3.13
N TYR A 86 -1.62 11.89 -3.09
CA TYR A 86 -1.00 10.71 -2.54
C TYR A 86 -1.06 9.58 -3.55
N ARG A 87 -0.24 8.54 -3.32
CA ARG A 87 -0.42 7.25 -3.95
C ARG A 87 -0.17 6.13 -2.96
N LEU A 88 -0.94 5.06 -3.10
CA LEU A 88 -0.65 3.78 -2.48
C LEU A 88 0.23 2.98 -3.43
N ALA A 89 1.34 2.44 -2.93
CA ALA A 89 2.18 1.49 -3.66
C ALA A 89 2.07 0.11 -3.01
N LYS A 90 1.80 -0.91 -3.82
CA LYS A 90 1.70 -2.29 -3.36
C LYS A 90 2.40 -3.23 -4.32
N THR A 91 3.43 -3.91 -3.81
CA THR A 91 4.19 -4.89 -4.57
C THR A 91 3.49 -6.23 -4.56
N PHE A 92 3.44 -6.87 -5.72
CA PHE A 92 2.95 -8.22 -5.90
C PHE A 92 4.00 -9.05 -6.64
N SER A 93 3.91 -10.37 -6.49
CA SER A 93 4.77 -11.35 -7.16
C SER A 93 3.93 -12.26 -8.03
N PHE A 94 4.52 -12.76 -9.11
CA PHE A 94 3.91 -13.77 -9.97
C PHE A 94 4.16 -15.18 -9.42
N ASP A 95 3.51 -16.19 -9.98
CA ASP A 95 3.56 -17.60 -9.52
C ASP A 95 4.96 -18.22 -9.52
N ASN A 96 5.85 -17.76 -10.40
CA ASN A 96 7.26 -18.14 -10.40
C ASN A 96 8.08 -17.49 -9.26
N LYS A 97 7.51 -16.52 -8.53
CA LYS A 97 8.08 -15.73 -7.41
C LYS A 97 9.39 -14.98 -7.69
N GLU A 98 9.98 -15.14 -8.86
CA GLU A 98 11.17 -14.42 -9.30
C GLU A 98 10.83 -13.04 -9.87
N GLU A 99 9.63 -12.89 -10.44
CA GLU A 99 9.14 -11.63 -10.98
C GLU A 99 8.23 -10.92 -9.98
N GLN A 100 8.51 -9.63 -9.77
CA GLN A 100 7.73 -8.74 -8.92
C GLN A 100 7.44 -7.45 -9.67
N ASP A 101 6.28 -6.89 -9.41
CA ASP A 101 5.90 -5.56 -9.90
C ASP A 101 5.13 -4.81 -8.81
N THR A 102 4.96 -3.50 -8.97
CA THR A 102 4.31 -2.63 -7.99
C THR A 102 3.18 -1.85 -8.65
N ALA A 103 1.97 -2.07 -8.14
CA ALA A 103 0.82 -1.28 -8.52
C ALA A 103 0.78 0.04 -7.73
N TYR A 104 0.42 1.13 -8.41
CA TYR A 104 0.26 2.45 -7.82
C TYR A 104 -1.17 2.94 -7.99
N ILE A 105 -1.79 3.40 -6.90
CA ILE A 105 -3.13 4.00 -6.91
C ILE A 105 -3.01 5.44 -6.43
N GLU A 106 -3.17 6.41 -7.33
CA GLU A 106 -3.14 7.83 -6.99
C GLU A 106 -4.49 8.30 -6.46
N PHE A 107 -4.48 9.16 -5.44
CA PHE A 107 -5.68 9.74 -4.85
C PHE A 107 -5.41 11.14 -4.27
N GLU A 108 -6.46 11.93 -4.12
CA GLU A 108 -6.40 13.28 -3.55
C GLU A 108 -7.19 13.34 -2.24
N ILE A 109 -6.59 13.95 -1.22
CA ILE A 109 -7.28 14.36 0.01
C ILE A 109 -7.52 15.87 -0.10
N ARG A 110 -8.77 16.29 0.06
CA ARG A 110 -9.21 17.70 -0.03
C ARG A 110 -9.45 18.30 1.35
#